data_AF-A0A977KYX1-F1
#
_entry.id   AF-A0A977KYX1-F1
#
_cell.length_a   1.000
_cell.length_b   1.000
_cell.length_c   1.000
_cell.angle_alpha   90.00
_cell.angle_beta   90.00
_cell.angle_gamma   90.00
#
_symmetry.space_group_name_H-M   'P 1'
#
loop_
_entity.id
_entity.type
_entity.pdbx_description
1 polymer ?
#
loop_
_entity_poly.entity_id
_entity_poly.type
_entity_poly.pdbx_seq_one_letter_code
_entity_poly.pdbx_strand_id
1 'polypeptide(L)' 'MTLQDIQSQILKLPTQDKWQLVQTLLNAIQKDTTAPKTTPEKTYPLRGLPITISEDFDDPMPELWEVLTE' A
#
# COMPACT_ATOMS: atom_id res chain seq x y z
N MET A 1 -19.57 -26.33 4.98
CA MET A 1 -18.54 -26.59 3.96
C MET A 1 -17.21 -26.10 4.49
N THR A 2 -16.23 -26.98 4.62
CA THR A 2 -14.86 -26.59 5.00
C THR A 2 -14.06 -26.19 3.77
N LEU A 3 -12.97 -25.44 3.96
CA LEU A 3 -12.07 -25.06 2.88
C LEU A 3 -11.50 -26.28 2.13
N GLN A 4 -11.33 -27.40 2.84
CA GLN A 4 -10.88 -28.67 2.27
C GLN A 4 -11.95 -29.33 1.39
N ASP A 5 -13.23 -29.23 1.77
CA ASP A 5 -14.34 -29.71 0.93
C ASP A 5 -14.41 -28.94 -0.39
N ILE A 6 -14.16 -27.63 -0.35
CA ILE A 6 -14.16 -26.77 -1.53
C ILE A 6 -13.00 -27.12 -2.45
N GLN A 7 -11.79 -27.30 -1.92
CA GLN A 7 -10.63 -27.73 -2.71
C GLN A 7 -10.88 -29.09 -3.39
N SER A 8 -11.46 -30.03 -2.65
CA SER A 8 -11.79 -31.37 -3.17
C SER A 8 -12.84 -31.32 -4.28
N GLN A 9 -13.75 -30.35 -4.23
CA GLN A 9 -14.73 -30.12 -5.30
C GLN A 9 -14.06 -29.49 -6.52
N ILE A 10 -13.23 -28.46 -6.34
CA ILE A 10 -12.50 -27.80 -7.43
C ILE A 10 -11.61 -28.79 -8.20
N LEU A 11 -10.98 -29.74 -7.51
CA LEU A 11 -10.15 -30.78 -8.13
C LEU A 11 -10.95 -31.70 -9.07
N LYS A 12 -12.22 -31.95 -8.77
CA LYS A 12 -13.12 -32.82 -9.56
C LYS A 12 -13.71 -32.14 -10.79
N LEU A 13 -13.59 -30.82 -10.93
CA LEU A 13 -14.11 -30.11 -12.10
C LEU A 13 -13.29 -30.42 -13.37
N PRO A 14 -13.94 -30.42 -14.55
CA PRO A 14 -13.26 -30.53 -15.82
C PRO A 14 -12.34 -29.31 -16.07
N THR A 15 -11.33 -29.50 -16.91
CA THR A 15 -10.28 -28.49 -17.15
C THR A 15 -10.84 -27.16 -17.62
N GLN A 16 -11.91 -27.18 -18.42
CA GLN A 16 -12.57 -25.97 -18.92
C GLN A 16 -13.19 -25.13 -17.80
N ASP A 17 -13.89 -25.77 -16.87
CA ASP A 17 -14.57 -25.06 -15.77
C ASP A 17 -13.59 -24.51 -14.75
N LYS A 18 -12.46 -25.20 -14.54
CA LYS A 18 -11.34 -24.68 -13.73
C LYS A 18 -10.83 -23.36 -14.29
N TRP A 19 -10.67 -23.26 -15.61
CA TRP A 19 -10.25 -22.02 -16.26
C TRP A 19 -11.29 -20.90 -16.13
N GLN A 20 -12.58 -21.20 -16.28
CA GLN A 20 -13.65 -20.22 -16.06
C GLN A 20 -13.66 -19.68 -14.63
N LEU A 21 -13.37 -20.52 -13.65
CA LEU A 21 -13.29 -20.14 -12.24
C LEU A 21 -12.10 -19.22 -11.99
N VAL A 22 -10.93 -19.53 -12.55
CA VAL A 22 -9.73 -18.67 -12.49
C VAL A 22 -10.00 -17.31 -13.13
N GLN A 23 -10.65 -17.27 -14.30
CA GLN A 23 -11.00 -16.01 -14.97
C GLN A 23 -11.98 -15.18 -14.14
N THR A 24 -12.99 -15.83 -13.56
CA THR A 24 -13.98 -15.17 -12.70
C THR A 24 -13.33 -14.59 -11.46
N LEU A 25 -12.43 -15.36 -10.82
CA LEU A 25 -11.69 -14.91 -9.64
C LEU A 25 -10.75 -13.75 -9.99
N LEU A 26 -10.03 -13.83 -11.10
CA LEU A 26 -9.15 -12.77 -11.58
C LEU A 26 -9.93 -11.47 -11.82
N ASN A 27 -11.08 -11.55 -12.49
CA ASN A 27 -11.95 -10.40 -12.75
C ASN A 27 -12.50 -9.79 -11.45
N ALA A 28 -12.85 -10.62 -10.45
CA ALA A 28 -13.30 -10.14 -9.16
C ALA A 28 -12.19 -9.36 -8.41
N ILE A 29 -10.97 -9.92 -8.37
CA ILE A 29 -9.82 -9.26 -7.72
C ILE A 29 -9.44 -7.96 -8.45
N GLN A 30 -9.49 -7.96 -9.79
CA GLN A 30 -9.20 -6.78 -10.59
C GLN A 30 -10.23 -5.67 -10.35
N LYS A 31 -11.52 -6.02 -10.24
CA LYS A 31 -12.59 -5.06 -9.95
C LYS A 31 -12.39 -4.34 -8.61
N ASP A 32 -11.85 -5.03 -7.61
CA ASP A 32 -11.51 -4.43 -6.30
C ASP A 32 -10.20 -3.63 -6.34
N THR A 33 -9.31 -3.95 -7.29
CA THR A 33 -7.99 -3.29 -7.47
C THR A 33 -8.08 -2.03 -8.33
N THR A 34 -9.02 -1.96 -9.28
CA THR A 34 -9.18 -0.83 -10.22
C THR A 34 -10.16 0.22 -9.74
N ALA A 35 -10.79 0.03 -8.58
CA ALA A 35 -11.42 1.15 -7.88
C ALA A 35 -10.34 2.23 -7.71
N PRO A 36 -10.54 3.45 -8.24
CA PRO A 36 -9.60 4.53 -7.99
C PRO A 36 -9.59 4.72 -6.47
N LYS A 37 -8.51 4.27 -5.83
CA LYS A 37 -8.11 4.79 -4.53
C LYS A 37 -7.90 6.27 -4.79
N THR A 38 -8.95 7.06 -4.57
CA THR A 38 -8.86 8.49 -4.37
C THR A 38 -8.07 8.68 -3.09
N THR A 39 -6.75 8.47 -3.19
CA THR A 39 -5.84 9.11 -2.26
C THR A 39 -6.21 10.59 -2.35
N PRO A 40 -6.65 11.23 -1.25
CA PRO A 40 -6.90 12.65 -1.29
C PRO A 40 -5.64 13.28 -1.87
N GLU A 41 -5.81 14.04 -2.95
CA GLU A 41 -4.71 14.71 -3.62
C GLU A 41 -4.08 15.62 -2.57
N LYS A 42 -2.96 15.16 -1.99
CA LYS A 42 -2.29 15.90 -0.93
C LYS A 42 -1.65 17.11 -1.60
N THR A 43 -2.34 18.23 -1.55
CA THR A 43 -1.78 19.52 -1.94
C THR A 43 -0.75 19.90 -0.91
N TYR A 44 0.52 19.97 -1.32
CA TYR A 44 1.61 20.40 -0.46
C TYR A 44 2.01 21.82 -0.86
N PRO A 45 1.42 22.86 -0.24
CA PRO A 45 1.59 24.26 -0.66
C PRO A 45 3.04 24.75 -0.56
N LEU A 46 3.86 24.06 0.24
CA LEU A 46 5.26 24.39 0.46
C LEU A 46 6.22 23.68 -0.51
N ARG A 47 5.74 22.74 -1.34
CA ARG A 47 6.61 22.05 -2.32
C ARG A 47 7.01 23.02 -3.42
N GLY A 48 8.31 23.08 -3.71
CA GLY A 48 8.88 23.91 -4.77
C GLY A 48 9.27 25.32 -4.32
N LEU A 49 9.01 25.70 -3.07
CA LEU A 49 9.61 26.90 -2.50
C LEU A 49 11.09 26.64 -2.19
N PRO A 50 12.01 27.57 -2.52
CA PRO A 50 13.41 27.43 -2.19
C PRO A 50 13.59 27.47 -0.68
N ILE A 51 14.36 26.51 -0.16
CA ILE A 51 14.79 26.50 1.24
C ILE A 51 16.24 26.98 1.31
N THR A 52 16.50 27.90 2.23
CA THR A 52 17.86 28.33 2.56
C THR A 52 18.31 27.52 3.77
N ILE A 53 19.32 26.68 3.58
CA ILE A 53 19.97 25.95 4.68
C ILE A 53 21.02 26.89 5.25
N SER A 54 21.01 27.06 6.57
CA SER A 54 22.01 27.87 7.27
C SER A 54 23.36 27.15 7.28
N GLU A 55 24.47 27.90 7.32
CA GLU A 55 25.83 27.34 7.25
C GLU A 55 26.18 26.50 8.49
N ASP A 56 25.52 26.78 9.62
CA ASP A 56 25.64 26.10 10.92
C ASP A 56 24.66 24.93 11.09
N PHE A 57 23.96 24.50 10.03
CA PHE A 57 22.94 23.45 10.14
C PHE A 57 23.50 22.10 10.63
N ASP A 58 24.74 21.78 10.29
CA ASP A 58 25.40 20.53 10.69
C ASP A 58 26.21 20.67 12.00
N ASP A 59 26.22 21.85 12.61
CA ASP A 59 26.97 22.08 13.85
C ASP A 59 26.28 21.38 15.03
N PRO A 60 27.06 20.72 15.92
CA PRO A 60 26.49 20.06 17.08
C PRO A 60 25.84 21.09 18.02
N MET A 61 24.55 20.88 18.33
CA MET A 61 23.80 21.71 19.28
C MET A 61 23.59 20.96 20.61
N PRO A 62 24.59 20.93 21.52
CA PRO A 62 24.50 20.21 22.80
C PRO A 62 23.34 20.71 23.67
N GLU A 63 23.06 22.01 23.62
CA GLU A 63 21.96 22.66 24.35
C GLU A 63 20.58 22.04 24.06
N LEU A 64 20.34 21.53 22.85
CA LEU A 64 19.07 20.87 22.50
C LEU A 64 18.94 19.49 23.15
N TRP A 65 20.06 18.82 23.40
CA TRP A 65 20.10 17.50 24.02
C TRP A 65 20.04 17.59 25.55
N GLU A 66 20.62 18.62 26.14
CA GLU A 66 20.59 18.86 27.59
C GLU A 66 19.15 19.07 28.10
N VAL A 67 18.30 19.78 27.33
CA VAL A 67 16.88 20.00 27.65
C VAL A 67 16.06 18.70 27.67
N LEU A 68 16.50 17.64 26.98
CA LEU A 68 15.82 16.33 26.99
C LEU A 68 16.23 15.45 28.18
N THR A 69 17.27 15.84 28.91
CA THR A 69 17.84 15.06 30.02
C THR A 69 17.50 15.58 31.42
N GLU A 70 16.81 16.72 31.50
CA GLU A 70 16.27 17.32 32.74
C GLU A 70 14.78 16.99 32.93
#